data_AF-A0A1B8QR55-F1
#
_entry.id   AF-A0A1B8QR55-F1
#
_cell.length_a   1.000
_cell.length_b   1.000
_cell.length_c   1.000
_cell.angle_alpha   90.00
_cell.angle_beta   90.00
_cell.angle_gamma   90.00
#
_symmetry.space_group_name_H-M   'P 1'
#
loop_
_entity.id
_entity.type
_entity.pdbx_description
1 polymer ?
#
loop_
_entity_poly.entity_id
_entity_poly.type
_entity_poly.pdbx_seq_one_letter_code
_entity_poly.pdbx_strand_id
1 'polypeptide(L)'
;MQVFLFDQQLISVINRKEEITDETCLITEQEREKIQETLDTQGHFWRIDKYTVGCSGVKPSENHRWNDEKHDWEIDSDLIQQNLAKKRAELWETIKARRLQATRTGVEVTLPNGQVRHFHTDQVARQEYDGMGLTIVLGTFEPRQWKTIENDWVQFDLDTFKALAQAIKGKVDHDYRNAEVLKAQVDKSDTPENIDLNQGWSQSYV
;
A
#
# COMPACT_ATOMS: atom_id res chain seq x y z
N MET A 1 -33.77 -19.81 -30.03
CA MET A 1 -33.40 -20.53 -28.78
C MET A 1 -32.05 -19.98 -28.32
N GLN A 2 -31.92 -19.56 -27.07
CA GLN A 2 -30.62 -19.10 -26.56
C GLN A 2 -29.67 -20.29 -26.39
N VAL A 3 -28.42 -20.07 -26.76
CA VAL A 3 -27.38 -21.09 -26.70
C VAL A 3 -26.06 -20.48 -26.25
N PHE A 4 -25.19 -21.31 -25.71
CA PHE A 4 -23.78 -21.00 -25.52
C PHE A 4 -22.96 -21.75 -26.56
N LEU A 5 -22.13 -21.03 -27.32
CA LEU A 5 -21.20 -21.62 -28.28
C LEU A 5 -19.88 -21.88 -27.57
N PHE A 6 -19.54 -23.15 -27.39
CA PHE A 6 -18.45 -23.57 -26.50
C PHE A 6 -17.05 -23.23 -27.05
N ASP A 7 -16.86 -23.37 -28.36
CA ASP A 7 -15.63 -23.04 -29.09
C ASP A 7 -15.29 -21.54 -29.08
N GLN A 8 -16.33 -20.71 -29.20
CA GLN A 8 -16.22 -19.26 -29.27
C GLN A 8 -16.37 -18.58 -27.91
N GLN A 9 -16.77 -19.34 -26.88
CA GLN A 9 -17.12 -18.85 -25.54
C GLN A 9 -18.01 -17.61 -25.61
N LEU A 10 -19.17 -17.73 -26.25
CA LEU A 10 -20.13 -16.62 -26.34
C LEU A 10 -21.57 -17.10 -26.29
N ILE A 11 -22.45 -16.22 -25.83
CA ILE A 11 -23.90 -16.44 -25.84
C ILE A 11 -24.45 -16.01 -27.20
N SER A 12 -25.27 -16.86 -27.82
CA SER A 12 -25.87 -16.63 -29.14
C SER A 12 -27.35 -17.05 -29.16
N VAL A 13 -27.99 -16.87 -30.31
CA VAL A 13 -29.36 -17.30 -30.58
C VAL A 13 -29.39 -18.12 -31.87
N ILE A 14 -29.86 -19.36 -31.75
CA ILE A 14 -30.11 -20.23 -32.89
C ILE A 14 -31.55 -20.08 -33.37
N ASN A 15 -31.71 -19.89 -34.68
CA ASN A 15 -33.00 -19.69 -35.34
C ASN A 15 -33.39 -20.88 -36.23
N ARG A 16 -32.42 -21.69 -36.68
CA ARG A 16 -32.63 -22.84 -37.57
C ARG A 16 -31.91 -24.08 -37.07
N LYS A 17 -32.44 -25.28 -37.37
CA LYS A 17 -31.88 -26.54 -36.86
C LYS A 17 -30.50 -26.85 -37.44
N GLU A 18 -30.25 -26.39 -38.67
CA GLU A 18 -29.00 -26.52 -39.40
C GLU A 18 -27.85 -25.71 -38.77
N GLU A 19 -28.17 -24.75 -37.89
CA GLU A 19 -27.19 -23.94 -37.14
C GLU A 19 -26.73 -24.66 -35.85
N ILE A 20 -27.38 -25.76 -35.45
CA ILE A 20 -26.98 -26.56 -34.28
C ILE A 20 -25.78 -27.43 -34.64
N THR A 21 -24.66 -27.16 -34.00
CA THR A 21 -23.40 -27.91 -34.14
C THR A 21 -23.11 -28.71 -32.86
N ASP A 22 -22.05 -29.51 -32.87
CA ASP A 22 -21.55 -30.13 -31.64
C ASP A 22 -21.03 -29.09 -30.62
N GLU A 23 -20.77 -27.85 -31.07
CA GLU A 23 -20.37 -26.72 -30.21
C GLU A 23 -21.53 -25.99 -29.53
N THR A 24 -22.76 -26.39 -29.84
CA THR A 24 -23.97 -25.75 -29.33
C THR A 24 -24.42 -26.34 -28.00
N CYS A 25 -24.30 -25.57 -26.92
CA CYS A 25 -24.91 -25.87 -25.62
C CYS A 25 -26.22 -25.11 -25.45
N LEU A 26 -27.26 -25.78 -24.97
CA LEU A 26 -28.56 -25.17 -24.70
C LEU A 26 -28.52 -24.49 -23.34
N ILE A 27 -29.01 -23.26 -23.25
CA ILE A 27 -29.00 -22.51 -21.99
C ILE A 27 -30.38 -21.92 -21.69
N THR A 28 -30.75 -21.94 -20.43
CA THR A 28 -31.92 -21.21 -19.90
C THR A 28 -31.56 -19.76 -19.59
N GLU A 29 -32.58 -18.90 -19.42
CA GLU A 29 -32.35 -17.50 -19.02
C GLU A 29 -31.68 -17.41 -17.63
N GLN A 30 -31.94 -18.36 -16.72
CA GLN A 30 -31.29 -18.40 -15.41
C GLN A 30 -29.80 -18.77 -15.50
N GLU A 31 -29.44 -19.70 -16.40
CA GLU A 31 -28.04 -20.07 -16.63
C GLU A 31 -27.29 -18.98 -17.38
N ARG A 32 -27.97 -18.21 -18.24
CA ARG A 32 -27.39 -17.11 -19.00
C ARG A 32 -26.71 -16.09 -18.10
N GLU A 33 -27.32 -15.70 -16.99
CA GLU A 33 -26.73 -14.72 -16.06
C GLU A 33 -25.38 -15.21 -15.53
N LYS A 34 -25.32 -16.46 -15.05
CA LYS A 34 -24.09 -17.05 -14.51
C LYS A 34 -23.01 -17.24 -15.59
N ILE A 35 -23.42 -17.60 -16.81
CA ILE A 35 -22.50 -17.72 -17.96
C ILE A 35 -21.94 -16.36 -18.34
N GLN A 36 -22.79 -15.33 -18.41
CA GLN A 36 -22.34 -13.97 -18.71
C GLN A 36 -21.36 -13.47 -17.65
N GLU A 37 -21.67 -13.67 -16.37
CA GLU A 37 -20.77 -13.32 -15.27
C GLU A 37 -19.42 -14.06 -15.37
N THR A 38 -19.44 -15.34 -15.77
CA THR A 38 -18.23 -16.12 -16.01
C THR A 38 -17.43 -15.58 -17.20
N LEU A 39 -18.08 -15.13 -18.29
CA LEU A 39 -17.41 -14.50 -19.43
C LEU A 39 -16.75 -13.18 -19.03
N ASP A 40 -17.47 -12.33 -18.32
CA ASP A 40 -17.02 -10.99 -17.93
C ASP A 40 -15.83 -11.06 -16.96
N THR A 41 -15.80 -12.09 -16.12
CA THR A 41 -14.72 -12.31 -15.13
C THR A 41 -13.64 -13.27 -15.60
N GLN A 42 -13.69 -13.71 -16.87
CA GLN A 42 -12.74 -14.67 -17.45
C GLN A 42 -12.62 -15.96 -16.61
N GLY A 43 -13.75 -16.46 -16.12
CA GLY A 43 -13.84 -17.75 -15.44
C GLY A 43 -13.72 -18.93 -16.40
N HIS A 44 -14.04 -20.12 -15.90
CA HIS A 44 -13.83 -21.38 -16.60
C HIS A 44 -15.15 -21.99 -17.07
N PHE A 45 -15.11 -22.57 -18.27
CA PHE A 45 -16.21 -23.32 -18.87
C PHE A 45 -15.77 -24.77 -19.11
N TRP A 46 -16.68 -25.70 -18.90
CA TRP A 46 -16.47 -27.12 -19.20
C TRP A 46 -17.75 -27.75 -19.73
N ARG A 47 -17.62 -28.91 -20.37
CA ARG A 47 -18.77 -29.68 -20.85
C ARG A 47 -19.20 -30.66 -19.78
N ILE A 48 -20.46 -30.59 -19.39
CA ILE A 48 -21.09 -31.62 -18.54
C ILE A 48 -21.56 -32.77 -19.44
N ASP A 49 -22.16 -32.43 -20.58
CA ASP A 49 -22.54 -33.38 -21.62
C ASP A 49 -22.56 -32.68 -23.00
N LYS A 50 -23.21 -33.30 -24.00
CA LYS A 50 -23.30 -32.76 -25.37
C LYS A 50 -23.97 -31.39 -25.44
N TYR A 51 -24.99 -31.15 -24.62
CA TYR A 51 -25.85 -29.97 -24.68
C TYR A 51 -25.73 -29.07 -23.45
N THR A 52 -25.09 -29.54 -22.38
CA THR A 52 -24.99 -28.81 -21.12
C THR A 52 -23.57 -28.28 -20.89
N VAL A 53 -23.47 -26.97 -20.66
CA VAL A 53 -22.23 -26.30 -20.26
C VAL A 53 -22.22 -26.06 -18.75
N GLY A 54 -21.10 -26.37 -18.12
CA GLY A 54 -20.79 -25.92 -16.76
C GLY A 54 -19.97 -24.63 -16.81
N CYS A 55 -20.20 -23.75 -15.84
CA CYS A 55 -19.48 -22.49 -15.70
C CYS A 55 -19.07 -22.24 -14.24
N SER A 56 -17.85 -21.72 -14.05
CA SER A 56 -17.25 -21.56 -12.73
C SER A 56 -17.90 -20.46 -11.91
N GLY A 57 -18.54 -19.48 -12.57
CA GLY A 57 -18.84 -18.20 -11.95
C GLY A 57 -17.57 -17.41 -11.63
N VAL A 58 -17.74 -16.34 -10.86
CA VAL A 58 -16.65 -15.45 -10.42
C VAL A 58 -15.67 -16.17 -9.52
N LYS A 59 -14.37 -15.91 -9.73
CA LYS A 59 -13.33 -16.29 -8.78
C LYS A 59 -13.61 -15.66 -7.40
N PRO A 60 -13.83 -16.44 -6.33
CA PRO A 60 -14.30 -15.90 -5.05
C PRO A 60 -13.31 -14.92 -4.39
N SER A 61 -12.00 -15.20 -4.49
CA SER A 61 -10.94 -14.30 -4.02
C SER A 61 -9.59 -14.64 -4.64
N GLU A 62 -8.60 -13.77 -4.49
CA GLU A 62 -7.22 -13.99 -4.96
C GLU A 62 -6.56 -15.26 -4.39
N ASN A 63 -7.09 -15.79 -3.27
CA ASN A 63 -6.60 -17.00 -2.60
C ASN A 63 -7.15 -18.30 -3.22
N HIS A 64 -8.04 -18.21 -4.20
CA HIS A 64 -8.60 -19.39 -4.86
C HIS A 64 -7.85 -19.73 -6.15
N ARG A 65 -7.72 -21.03 -6.41
CA ARG A 65 -7.25 -21.61 -7.68
C ARG A 65 -8.35 -22.50 -8.25
N TRP A 66 -8.51 -22.45 -9.57
CA TRP A 66 -9.45 -23.33 -10.26
C TRP A 66 -8.93 -24.78 -10.26
N ASN A 67 -9.79 -25.72 -9.89
CA ASN A 67 -9.51 -27.14 -9.99
C ASN A 67 -10.28 -27.72 -11.20
N ASP A 68 -9.55 -28.03 -12.28
CA ASP A 68 -10.15 -28.58 -13.50
C ASP A 68 -10.77 -29.98 -13.32
N GLU A 69 -10.31 -30.80 -12.36
CA GLU A 69 -10.87 -32.13 -12.14
C GLU A 69 -12.22 -32.08 -11.40
N LYS A 70 -12.34 -31.16 -10.44
CA LYS A 70 -13.56 -30.98 -9.64
C LYS A 70 -14.52 -29.94 -10.24
N HIS A 71 -14.04 -29.15 -11.19
CA HIS A 71 -14.70 -27.97 -11.72
C HIS A 71 -15.20 -27.03 -10.62
N ASP A 72 -14.32 -26.70 -9.67
CA ASP A 72 -14.64 -25.79 -8.57
C ASP A 72 -13.43 -24.92 -8.18
N TRP A 73 -13.71 -23.78 -7.55
CA TRP A 73 -12.70 -22.90 -6.97
C TRP A 73 -12.28 -23.42 -5.60
N GLU A 74 -11.01 -23.80 -5.46
CA GLU A 74 -10.47 -24.27 -4.20
C GLU A 74 -9.51 -23.25 -3.60
N ILE A 75 -9.50 -23.14 -2.27
CA ILE A 75 -8.53 -22.33 -1.55
C ILE A 75 -7.14 -22.95 -1.74
N ASP A 76 -6.19 -22.15 -2.21
CA ASP A 76 -4.81 -22.56 -2.45
C ASP A 76 -3.91 -21.95 -1.36
N SER A 77 -3.24 -22.80 -0.59
CA SER A 77 -2.36 -22.38 0.50
C SER A 77 -1.17 -21.55 0.04
N ASP A 78 -0.65 -21.82 -1.16
CA ASP A 78 0.48 -21.10 -1.71
C ASP A 78 0.03 -19.70 -2.15
N LEU A 79 -1.16 -19.57 -2.74
CA LEU A 79 -1.75 -18.26 -3.05
C LEU A 79 -2.00 -17.43 -1.79
N ILE A 80 -2.50 -18.04 -0.71
CA ILE A 80 -2.66 -17.34 0.58
C ILE A 80 -1.31 -16.76 1.04
N GLN A 81 -0.26 -17.58 1.04
CA GLN A 81 1.06 -17.14 1.50
C GLN A 81 1.65 -16.05 0.58
N GLN A 82 1.49 -16.18 -0.73
CA GLN A 82 1.95 -15.19 -1.70
C GLN A 82 1.22 -13.85 -1.53
N ASN A 83 -0.11 -13.88 -1.42
CA ASN A 83 -0.92 -12.66 -1.25
C ASN A 83 -0.62 -11.99 0.09
N LEU A 84 -0.46 -12.76 1.17
CA LEU A 84 -0.05 -12.25 2.48
C LEU A 84 1.34 -11.62 2.44
N ALA A 85 2.31 -12.27 1.79
CA ALA A 85 3.66 -11.72 1.62
C ALA A 85 3.66 -10.42 0.81
N LYS A 86 2.90 -10.38 -0.30
CA LYS A 86 2.69 -9.17 -1.10
C LYS A 86 2.10 -8.04 -0.25
N LYS A 87 1.07 -8.35 0.55
CA LYS A 87 0.42 -7.36 1.41
C LYS A 87 1.37 -6.79 2.46
N ARG A 88 2.18 -7.63 3.10
CA ARG A 88 3.21 -7.20 4.06
C ARG A 88 4.24 -6.28 3.40
N ALA A 89 4.66 -6.59 2.16
CA ALA A 89 5.58 -5.74 1.41
C ALA A 89 4.98 -4.35 1.09
N GLU A 90 3.72 -4.29 0.66
CA GLU A 90 3.01 -3.02 0.40
C GLU A 90 2.90 -2.15 1.67
N LEU A 91 2.57 -2.77 2.81
CA LEU A 91 2.49 -2.07 4.09
C LEU A 91 3.87 -1.56 4.55
N TRP A 92 4.95 -2.31 4.26
CA TRP A 92 6.30 -1.84 4.54
C TRP A 92 6.68 -0.58 3.75
N GLU A 93 6.32 -0.51 2.46
CA GLU A 93 6.52 0.71 1.67
C GLU A 93 5.74 1.90 2.26
N THR A 94 4.53 1.65 2.75
CA THR A 94 3.70 2.65 3.43
C THR A 94 4.35 3.14 4.73
N ILE A 95 4.88 2.23 5.55
CA ILE A 95 5.62 2.56 6.79
C ILE A 95 6.85 3.42 6.46
N LYS A 96 7.62 3.07 5.42
CA LYS A 96 8.79 3.86 4.99
C LYS A 96 8.41 5.27 4.54
N ALA A 97 7.34 5.40 3.76
CA ALA A 97 6.83 6.70 3.34
C ALA A 97 6.37 7.54 4.54
N ARG A 98 5.64 6.93 5.48
CA ARG A 98 5.18 7.61 6.70
C ARG A 98 6.34 8.04 7.59
N ARG A 99 7.37 7.19 7.77
CA ARG A 99 8.61 7.55 8.48
C ARG A 99 9.27 8.77 7.85
N LEU A 100 9.42 8.78 6.51
CA LEU A 100 10.01 9.93 5.82
C LEU A 100 9.21 11.21 6.08
N GLN A 101 7.88 11.13 6.00
CA GLN A 101 6.99 12.24 6.32
C GLN A 101 7.17 12.70 7.77
N ALA A 102 7.12 11.80 8.75
CA ALA A 102 7.22 12.11 10.18
C ALA A 102 8.53 12.84 10.51
N THR A 103 9.65 12.46 9.89
CA THR A 103 10.95 13.16 10.10
C THR A 103 10.98 14.59 9.55
N ARG A 104 10.00 14.98 8.74
CA ARG A 104 9.91 16.26 8.03
C ARG A 104 8.85 17.21 8.59
N THR A 105 8.23 16.88 9.72
CA THR A 105 7.13 17.67 10.31
C THR A 105 7.57 18.65 11.39
N GLY A 106 8.80 19.17 11.30
CA GLY A 106 9.37 20.06 12.32
C GLY A 106 9.81 19.34 13.60
N VAL A 107 10.51 20.07 14.46
CA VAL A 107 11.02 19.56 15.73
C VAL A 107 11.02 20.65 16.81
N GLU A 108 10.71 20.27 18.04
CA GLU A 108 10.83 21.13 19.22
C GLU A 108 12.28 21.17 19.70
N VAL A 109 12.77 22.37 20.00
CA VAL A 109 14.13 22.61 20.50
C VAL A 109 14.05 23.54 21.71
N THR A 110 14.68 23.12 22.80
CA THR A 110 14.97 24.01 23.92
C THR A 110 16.27 24.77 23.64
N LEU A 111 16.16 26.08 23.48
CA LEU A 111 17.28 26.98 23.20
C LEU A 111 18.16 27.18 24.45
N PRO A 112 19.41 27.66 24.28
CA PRO A 112 20.32 27.92 25.42
C PRO A 112 19.77 28.91 26.45
N ASN A 113 18.90 29.82 26.03
CA ASN A 113 18.22 30.78 26.90
C ASN A 113 16.99 30.19 27.64
N GLY A 114 16.71 28.90 27.48
CA GLY A 114 15.59 28.18 28.09
C GLY A 114 14.26 28.30 27.34
N GLN A 115 14.18 29.06 26.24
CA GLN A 115 12.97 29.15 25.44
C GLN A 115 12.79 27.90 24.58
N VAL A 116 11.54 27.45 24.46
CA VAL A 116 11.17 26.37 23.53
C VAL A 116 10.73 26.99 22.20
N ARG A 117 11.26 26.47 21.10
CA ARG A 117 10.91 26.89 19.73
C ARG A 117 10.86 25.70 18.79
N HIS A 118 10.07 25.85 17.72
CA HIS A 118 9.92 24.80 16.72
C HIS A 118 10.65 25.19 15.42
N PHE A 119 11.44 24.25 14.92
CA PHE A 119 12.21 24.42 13.70
C PHE A 119 11.64 23.55 12.59
N HIS A 120 11.60 24.09 11.38
CA HIS A 120 11.24 23.34 10.19
C HIS A 120 12.24 22.18 9.96
N THR A 121 11.76 21.00 9.58
CA THR A 121 12.63 19.87 9.21
C THR A 121 12.29 19.29 7.84
N ASP A 122 11.57 20.05 7.03
CA ASP A 122 11.38 19.74 5.62
C ASP A 122 12.72 19.69 4.88
N GLN A 123 12.65 19.26 3.62
CA GLN A 123 13.85 19.03 2.83
C GLN A 123 14.70 20.30 2.64
N VAL A 124 14.08 21.47 2.51
CA VAL A 124 14.81 22.73 2.31
C VAL A 124 15.53 23.12 3.59
N ALA A 125 14.81 23.11 4.72
CA ALA A 125 15.40 23.43 6.02
C ALA A 125 16.57 22.48 6.38
N ARG A 126 16.43 21.18 6.11
CA ARG A 126 17.48 20.18 6.31
C ARG A 126 18.74 20.48 5.50
N GLN A 127 18.60 20.83 4.22
CA GLN A 127 19.72 21.19 3.36
C GLN A 127 20.45 22.42 3.90
N GLU A 128 19.72 23.42 4.41
CA GLU A 128 20.33 24.59 5.03
C GLU A 128 21.08 24.22 6.31
N TYR A 129 20.56 23.32 7.15
CA TYR A 129 21.26 22.83 8.34
C TYR A 129 22.52 22.04 8.00
N ASP A 130 22.48 21.19 6.96
CA ASP A 130 23.67 20.46 6.49
C ASP A 130 24.75 21.44 6.00
N GLY A 131 24.35 22.48 5.26
CA GLY A 131 25.22 23.58 4.84
C GLY A 131 25.82 24.36 6.02
N MET A 132 25.03 24.63 7.07
CA MET A 132 25.55 25.23 8.31
C MET A 132 26.54 24.30 9.02
N GLY A 133 26.27 22.99 9.05
CA GLY A 133 27.18 22.00 9.61
C GLY A 133 28.55 22.03 8.93
N LEU A 134 28.57 22.21 7.60
CA LEU A 134 29.82 22.38 6.85
C LEU A 134 30.59 23.65 7.26
N THR A 135 29.92 24.80 7.37
CA THR A 135 30.61 26.05 7.76
C THR A 135 31.11 26.00 9.20
N ILE A 136 30.41 25.30 10.09
CA ILE A 136 30.86 25.06 11.48
C ILE A 136 32.16 24.25 11.47
N VAL A 137 32.22 23.15 10.71
CA VAL A 137 33.43 22.31 10.62
C VAL A 137 34.61 23.09 10.02
N LEU A 138 34.35 23.97 9.06
CA LEU A 138 35.37 24.82 8.44
C LEU A 138 35.77 26.03 9.31
N GLY A 139 35.10 26.27 10.43
CA GLY A 139 35.38 27.40 11.32
C GLY A 139 34.97 28.76 10.75
N THR A 140 34.07 28.78 9.76
CA THR A 140 33.58 30.00 9.08
C THR A 140 32.11 30.30 9.40
N PHE A 141 31.54 29.61 10.38
CA PHE A 141 30.17 29.83 10.82
C PHE A 141 30.04 31.15 11.57
N GLU A 142 29.10 31.99 11.12
CA GLU A 142 28.73 33.25 11.76
C GLU A 142 27.29 33.16 12.30
N PRO A 143 27.04 33.62 13.56
CA PRO A 143 25.70 33.67 14.09
C PRO A 143 24.76 34.51 13.22
N ARG A 144 23.51 34.04 13.06
CA ARG A 144 22.51 34.73 12.23
C ARG A 144 21.13 34.70 12.84
N GLN A 145 20.24 35.55 12.35
CA GLN A 145 18.83 35.46 12.68
C GLN A 145 18.20 34.31 11.89
N TRP A 146 17.43 33.48 12.59
CA TRP A 146 16.72 32.34 11.99
C TRP A 146 15.23 32.41 12.29
N LYS A 147 14.42 32.12 11.28
CA LYS A 147 12.97 32.14 11.41
C LYS A 147 12.46 30.76 11.86
N THR A 148 11.65 30.75 12.91
CA THR A 148 11.01 29.55 13.46
C THR A 148 9.67 29.27 12.77
N ILE A 149 9.07 28.13 13.10
CA ILE A 149 7.71 27.78 12.66
C ILE A 149 6.67 28.80 13.18
N GLU A 150 6.89 29.34 14.38
CA GLU A 150 6.04 30.36 15.00
C GLU A 150 6.12 31.72 14.28
N ASN A 151 6.91 31.83 13.21
CA ASN A 151 7.21 33.05 12.48
C ASN A 151 7.98 34.11 13.28
N ASP A 152 8.59 33.75 14.41
CA ASP A 152 9.48 34.63 15.15
C ASP A 152 10.95 34.40 14.78
N TRP A 153 11.81 35.32 15.21
CA TRP A 153 13.25 35.28 14.91
C TRP A 153 14.03 34.96 16.17
N VAL A 154 14.97 34.02 16.03
CA VAL A 154 15.90 33.64 17.09
C VAL A 154 17.34 33.90 16.65
N GLN A 155 18.19 34.27 17.61
CA GLN A 155 19.63 34.26 17.39
C GLN A 155 20.07 32.80 17.25
N PHE A 156 20.61 32.47 16.08
CA PHE A 156 21.05 31.13 15.74
C PHE A 156 22.57 31.08 15.76
N ASP A 157 23.10 30.62 16.89
CA ASP A 157 24.52 30.43 17.16
C ASP A 157 24.90 28.93 17.19
N LEU A 158 26.16 28.64 17.53
CA LEU A 158 26.68 27.27 17.56
C LEU A 158 25.92 26.39 18.58
N ASP A 159 25.53 26.94 19.73
CA ASP A 159 24.85 26.16 20.76
C ASP A 159 23.38 25.89 20.38
N THR A 160 22.72 26.86 19.73
CA THR A 160 21.41 26.65 19.09
C THR A 160 21.47 25.58 18.00
N PHE A 161 22.52 25.59 17.16
CA PHE A 161 22.71 24.55 16.15
C PHE A 161 22.89 23.16 16.77
N LYS A 162 23.71 23.02 17.82
CA LYS A 162 23.89 21.74 18.52
C LYS A 162 22.59 21.23 19.11
N ALA A 163 21.81 22.10 19.76
CA ALA A 163 20.51 21.75 20.32
C ALA A 163 19.53 21.27 19.23
N LEU A 164 19.47 21.98 18.12
CA LEU A 164 18.66 21.58 16.96
C LEU A 164 19.12 20.23 16.39
N ALA A 165 20.41 20.06 16.14
CA ALA A 165 20.95 18.82 15.58
C ALA A 165 20.65 17.61 16.47
N GLN A 166 20.76 17.78 17.79
CA GLN A 166 20.41 16.74 18.76
C GLN A 166 18.92 16.43 18.76
N ALA A 167 18.05 17.44 18.72
CA ALA A 167 16.61 17.25 18.66
C ALA A 167 16.17 16.53 17.38
N ILE A 168 16.70 16.97 16.22
CA ILE A 168 16.50 16.32 14.92
C ILE A 168 16.94 14.86 14.99
N LYS A 169 18.12 14.59 15.53
CA LYS A 169 18.63 13.22 15.68
C LYS A 169 17.70 12.37 16.55
N GLY A 170 17.25 12.89 17.69
CA GLY A 170 16.32 12.21 18.58
C GLY A 170 15.01 11.84 17.89
N LYS A 171 14.42 12.79 17.16
CA LYS A 171 13.20 12.60 16.37
C LYS A 171 13.39 11.53 15.28
N VAL A 172 14.49 11.59 14.54
CA VAL A 172 14.83 10.58 13.52
C VAL A 172 14.98 9.20 14.15
N ASP A 173 15.81 9.06 15.19
CA ASP A 173 16.04 7.77 15.84
C ASP A 173 14.73 7.17 16.39
N HIS A 174 13.84 8.01 16.93
CA HIS A 174 12.50 7.61 17.36
C HIS A 174 11.67 7.04 16.21
N ASP A 175 11.53 7.78 15.11
CA ASP A 175 10.70 7.37 13.98
C ASP A 175 11.25 6.14 13.26
N TYR A 176 12.58 5.98 13.19
CA TYR A 176 13.19 4.76 12.68
C TYR A 176 12.89 3.54 13.57
N ARG A 177 12.97 3.69 14.90
CA ARG A 177 12.59 2.60 15.83
C ARG A 177 11.11 2.25 15.72
N ASN A 178 10.24 3.25 15.63
CA ASN A 178 8.80 3.01 15.46
C ASN A 178 8.49 2.25 14.16
N ALA A 179 9.16 2.60 13.06
CA ALA A 179 9.01 1.89 11.79
C ALA A 179 9.35 0.40 11.91
N GLU A 180 10.41 0.05 12.64
CA GLU A 180 10.78 -1.37 12.88
C GLU A 180 9.77 -2.09 13.79
N VAL A 181 9.21 -1.39 14.78
CA VAL A 181 8.13 -1.94 15.63
C VAL A 181 6.89 -2.25 14.78
N LEU A 182 6.46 -1.32 13.92
CA LEU A 182 5.32 -1.52 13.02
C LEU A 182 5.59 -2.64 12.00
N LYS A 183 6.79 -2.69 11.42
CA LYS A 183 7.20 -3.79 10.54
C LYS A 183 7.10 -5.14 11.23
N ALA A 184 7.59 -5.24 12.47
CA ALA A 184 7.50 -6.48 13.24
C ALA A 184 6.05 -6.87 13.58
N GLN A 185 5.14 -5.91 13.76
CA GLN A 185 3.71 -6.19 13.93
C GLN A 185 3.09 -6.72 12.64
N VAL A 186 3.39 -6.09 11.50
CA VAL A 186 2.94 -6.51 10.16
C VAL A 186 3.43 -7.92 9.82
N ASP A 187 4.70 -8.21 10.08
CA ASP A 187 5.30 -9.52 9.79
C ASP A 187 4.69 -10.65 10.63
N LYS A 188 4.20 -10.35 11.84
CA LYS A 188 3.59 -11.34 12.76
C LYS A 188 2.09 -11.51 12.59
N SER A 189 1.41 -10.61 11.86
CA SER A 189 -0.05 -10.62 11.73
C SER A 189 -0.50 -11.42 10.51
N ASP A 190 -1.57 -12.21 10.69
CA ASP A 190 -2.27 -12.88 9.59
C ASP A 190 -3.27 -11.94 8.89
N THR A 191 -3.62 -10.82 9.52
CA THR A 191 -4.45 -9.73 8.96
C THR A 191 -3.73 -8.39 9.12
N PRO A 192 -2.60 -8.18 8.42
CA PRO A 192 -1.74 -7.02 8.64
C PRO A 192 -2.39 -5.67 8.27
N GLU A 193 -3.44 -5.68 7.46
CA GLU A 193 -4.25 -4.50 7.10
C GLU A 193 -5.00 -3.86 8.26
N ASN A 194 -5.21 -4.59 9.36
CA ASN A 194 -5.88 -4.07 10.55
C ASN A 194 -4.93 -3.35 11.52
N ILE A 195 -3.63 -3.34 11.23
CA ILE A 195 -2.64 -2.66 12.06
C ILE A 195 -2.71 -1.17 11.81
N ASP A 196 -2.87 -0.38 12.87
CA ASP A 196 -2.77 1.07 12.79
C ASP A 196 -1.32 1.49 12.48
N LEU A 197 -1.09 1.94 11.24
CA LEU A 197 0.22 2.42 10.79
C LEU A 197 0.49 3.88 11.18
N ASN A 198 -0.47 4.59 11.79
CA ASN A 198 -0.33 5.98 12.22
C ASN A 198 0.07 6.13 13.70
N GLN A 199 0.18 5.04 14.44
CA GLN A 199 0.59 5.07 15.84
C GLN A 199 2.11 5.26 16.01
N GLY A 200 2.49 5.87 17.14
CA GLY A 200 3.87 5.88 17.63
C GLY A 200 4.84 6.77 16.85
N TRP A 201 4.38 7.59 15.91
CA TRP A 201 5.23 8.58 15.24
C TRP A 201 5.48 9.80 16.13
N SER A 202 6.61 10.46 15.91
CA SER A 202 6.94 11.70 16.59
C SER A 202 5.95 12.83 16.26
N GLN A 203 5.84 13.80 17.16
CA GLN A 203 4.91 14.92 17.04
C GLN A 203 5.16 15.77 15.78
N SER A 204 4.06 16.25 15.18
CA SER A 204 4.06 17.23 14.08
C SER A 204 3.93 18.64 14.63
N TYR A 205 4.69 19.57 14.07
CA TYR A 205 4.67 21.00 14.39
C TYR A 205 4.37 21.88 13.17
N VAL A 206 4.02 21.25 12.04
CA VAL A 206 3.61 21.92 10.79
C VAL A 206 2.18 21.52 10.42
#